data_AF-A0AAD9UFN3-F1
#
_entry.id   AF-A0AAD9UFN3-F1
#
_cell.length_a   1.000
_cell.length_b   1.000
_cell.length_c   1.000
_cell.angle_alpha   90.00
_cell.angle_beta   90.00
_cell.angle_gamma   90.00
#
_symmetry.space_group_name_H-M   'P 1'
#
loop_
_entity.id
_entity.type
_entity.pdbx_description
1 polymer ?
#
loop_
_entity_poly.entity_id
_entity_poly.type
_entity_poly.pdbx_seq_one_letter_code
_entity_poly.pdbx_strand_id
1 'polypeptide(L)'
;MCNRSYCVNDVLTEDYEAVFGGNIEDHFRIGISVSKKTLKLYTEFYSSDIILASPLGLRTIIGAEGDTDRDFDFLSSIEILIFDQMDIFHMQNWDHIQHLTSHLHLQPKTGHGVDFSRVRNWTLNGWYVFLGLLLLVG
;
A
#
# COMPACT_ATOMS: atom_id res chain seq x y z
N MET A 1 -21.58 38.46 21.09
CA MET A 1 -21.67 39.47 20.02
C MET A 1 -20.42 39.35 19.17
N CYS A 2 -20.53 38.81 17.95
CA CYS A 2 -19.40 38.61 17.03
C CYS A 2 -19.22 39.89 16.19
N ASN A 3 -18.00 40.44 16.13
CA ASN A 3 -17.73 41.72 15.46
C ASN A 3 -17.30 41.47 14.00
N ARG A 4 -18.02 42.11 13.08
CA ARG A 4 -18.13 41.75 11.67
C ARG A 4 -16.97 42.30 10.82
N SER A 5 -15.73 41.86 11.06
CA SER A 5 -14.59 42.17 10.17
C SER A 5 -13.45 41.14 10.13
N TYR A 6 -13.52 40.04 10.87
CA TYR A 6 -12.53 38.95 10.82
C TYR A 6 -13.19 37.56 10.77
N CYS A 7 -14.24 37.41 9.97
CA CYS A 7 -14.53 36.10 9.38
C CYS A 7 -13.61 36.02 8.16
N VAL A 8 -12.39 35.49 8.37
CA VAL A 8 -11.62 34.94 7.25
C VAL A 8 -12.59 33.98 6.57
N ASN A 9 -12.88 34.20 5.30
CA ASN A 9 -13.59 33.20 4.53
C ASN A 9 -12.69 31.96 4.59
N ASP A 10 -13.07 30.98 5.41
CA ASP A 10 -12.57 29.62 5.30
C ASP A 10 -13.08 29.09 3.95
N VAL A 11 -12.51 29.61 2.87
CA VAL A 11 -12.60 29.02 1.55
C VAL A 11 -11.76 27.76 1.68
N LEU A 12 -12.41 26.64 1.97
CA LEU A 12 -11.81 25.33 1.76
C LEU A 12 -11.29 25.33 0.33
N THR A 13 -9.97 25.24 0.16
CA THR A 13 -9.32 25.31 -1.14
C THR A 13 -9.89 24.23 -2.05
N GLU A 14 -9.95 24.44 -3.36
CA GLU A 14 -10.42 23.40 -4.29
C GLU A 14 -9.67 22.08 -4.10
N ASP A 15 -8.39 22.14 -3.75
CA ASP A 15 -7.56 20.97 -3.41
C ASP A 15 -8.06 20.24 -2.15
N TYR A 16 -8.55 20.96 -1.14
CA TYR A 16 -9.13 20.35 0.05
C TYR A 16 -10.44 19.63 -0.31
N GLU A 17 -11.29 20.23 -1.13
CA GLU A 17 -12.52 19.57 -1.58
C GLU A 17 -12.26 18.39 -2.52
N ALA A 18 -11.20 18.44 -3.33
CA ALA A 18 -10.79 17.33 -4.19
C ALA A 18 -10.23 16.14 -3.41
N VAL A 19 -9.47 16.40 -2.34
CA VAL A 19 -8.85 15.35 -1.50
C VAL A 19 -9.82 14.79 -0.46
N PHE A 20 -10.63 15.66 0.16
CA PHE A 20 -11.51 15.29 1.28
C PHE A 20 -13.01 15.27 0.89
N GLY A 21 -13.32 15.43 -0.39
CA GLY A 21 -14.67 15.31 -0.92
C GLY A 21 -15.10 13.84 -1.01
N GLY A 22 -16.13 13.47 -0.25
CA GLY A 22 -16.74 12.14 -0.33
C GLY A 22 -16.31 11.22 0.81
N ASN A 23 -15.96 9.97 0.50
CA ASN A 23 -15.59 8.98 1.52
C ASN A 23 -14.16 9.23 2.01
N ILE A 24 -14.02 9.56 3.29
CA ILE A 24 -12.75 9.80 3.98
C ILE A 24 -12.22 8.55 4.70
N GLU A 25 -12.82 7.38 4.48
CA GLU A 25 -12.33 6.13 5.07
C GLU A 25 -11.03 5.67 4.41
N ASP A 26 -9.92 5.85 5.13
CA ASP A 26 -8.58 5.43 4.71
C ASP A 26 -8.31 3.93 4.93
N HIS A 27 -9.35 3.09 5.03
CA HIS A 27 -9.21 1.65 5.24
C HIS A 27 -9.76 0.85 4.06
N PHE A 28 -8.96 0.78 2.98
CA PHE A 28 -9.29 -0.01 1.81
C PHE A 28 -8.13 -0.89 1.40
N ARG A 29 -8.48 -2.07 0.87
CA ARG A 29 -7.51 -3.02 0.34
C ARG A 29 -8.20 -3.99 -0.62
N ILE A 30 -7.69 -4.09 -1.83
CA ILE A 30 -8.30 -4.84 -2.93
C ILE A 30 -7.19 -5.53 -3.72
N GLY A 31 -7.27 -6.85 -3.82
CA GLY A 31 -6.46 -7.61 -4.77
C GLY A 31 -7.18 -7.73 -6.11
N ILE A 32 -6.47 -7.48 -7.20
CA ILE A 32 -6.99 -7.59 -8.57
C ILE A 32 -6.16 -8.64 -9.31
N SER A 33 -6.84 -9.62 -9.91
CA SER A 33 -6.21 -10.58 -10.83
C SER A 33 -6.62 -10.30 -12.27
N VAL A 34 -5.63 -10.26 -13.16
CA VAL A 34 -5.76 -9.97 -14.57
C VAL A 34 -5.76 -11.29 -15.35
N SER A 35 -6.93 -11.66 -15.87
CA SER A 35 -7.08 -12.76 -16.82
C SER A 35 -7.08 -12.21 -18.26
N LYS A 36 -6.85 -13.08 -19.25
CA LYS A 36 -6.73 -12.69 -20.68
C LYS A 36 -7.83 -11.78 -21.22
N LYS A 37 -9.05 -11.84 -20.66
CA LYS A 37 -10.20 -11.04 -21.09
C LYS A 37 -11.03 -10.49 -19.93
N THR A 38 -10.63 -10.75 -18.68
CA THR A 38 -11.44 -10.41 -17.51
C THR A 38 -10.56 -9.91 -16.38
N LEU A 39 -11.06 -8.94 -15.62
CA LEU A 39 -10.48 -8.50 -14.36
C LEU A 39 -11.30 -9.10 -13.23
N LYS A 40 -10.64 -9.85 -12.33
CA LYS A 40 -11.25 -10.33 -11.10
C LYS A 40 -10.88 -9.36 -9.99
N LEU A 41 -11.89 -8.71 -9.43
CA LEU A 41 -11.74 -7.83 -8.28
C LEU A 41 -11.89 -8.64 -6.98
N TYR A 42 -11.35 -8.13 -5.88
CA TYR A 42 -11.42 -8.74 -4.55
C TYR A 42 -10.82 -10.15 -4.48
N THR A 43 -9.76 -10.38 -5.24
CA THR A 43 -8.94 -11.59 -5.12
C THR A 43 -8.04 -11.52 -3.89
N GLU A 44 -7.67 -12.69 -3.37
CA GLU A 44 -6.68 -12.80 -2.30
C GLU A 44 -5.31 -12.31 -2.78
N PHE A 45 -4.50 -11.75 -1.88
CA PHE A 45 -3.26 -11.06 -2.25
C PHE A 45 -2.22 -11.97 -2.88
N TYR A 46 -2.14 -13.23 -2.46
CA TYR A 46 -1.27 -14.23 -3.08
C TYR A 46 -1.67 -14.60 -4.51
N SER A 47 -2.93 -14.40 -4.86
CA SER A 47 -3.49 -14.69 -6.18
C SER A 47 -3.67 -13.45 -7.05
N SER A 48 -3.40 -12.27 -6.50
CA SER A 48 -3.59 -10.99 -7.17
C SER A 48 -2.34 -10.57 -7.93
N ASP A 49 -2.54 -10.02 -9.12
CA ASP A 49 -1.48 -9.43 -9.93
C ASP A 49 -1.23 -7.96 -9.54
N ILE A 50 -2.26 -7.27 -9.04
CA ILE A 50 -2.22 -5.87 -8.60
C ILE A 50 -2.87 -5.76 -7.23
N ILE A 51 -2.19 -5.10 -6.29
CA ILE A 51 -2.74 -4.79 -4.96
C ILE A 51 -2.98 -3.29 -4.90
N LEU A 52 -4.25 -2.90 -4.68
CA LEU A 52 -4.65 -1.52 -4.41
C LEU A 52 -5.06 -1.42 -2.95
N ALA A 53 -4.27 -0.74 -2.12
CA ALA A 53 -4.55 -0.64 -0.71
C ALA A 53 -4.02 0.66 -0.11
N SER A 54 -4.65 1.11 0.97
CA SER A 54 -4.11 2.17 1.80
C SER A 54 -2.97 1.65 2.68
N PRO A 55 -2.00 2.49 3.08
CA PRO A 55 -0.95 2.10 4.02
C PRO A 55 -1.51 1.57 5.34
N LEU A 56 -2.61 2.16 5.82
CA LEU A 56 -3.31 1.70 7.01
C LEU A 56 -3.94 0.31 6.80
N GLY A 57 -4.57 0.07 5.65
CA GLY A 57 -5.19 -1.22 5.31
C GLY A 57 -4.18 -2.37 5.16
N LEU A 58 -2.94 -2.07 4.74
CA LEU A 58 -1.84 -3.03 4.71
C LEU A 58 -1.24 -3.24 6.11
N ARG A 59 -1.10 -2.18 6.91
CA ARG A 59 -0.60 -2.27 8.28
C ARG A 59 -1.40 -3.25 9.13
N THR A 60 -2.73 -3.30 8.95
CA THR A 60 -3.59 -4.24 9.70
C THR A 60 -3.39 -5.70 9.31
N ILE A 61 -2.83 -6.02 8.15
CA ILE A 61 -2.53 -7.40 7.72
C ILE A 61 -1.13 -7.82 8.17
N ILE A 62 -0.16 -6.92 8.02
CA ILE A 62 1.22 -7.18 8.46
C ILE A 62 1.25 -7.44 9.97
N GLY A 63 0.34 -6.80 10.71
CA GLY A 63 0.21 -6.90 12.17
C GLY A 63 1.35 -6.18 12.90
N ALA A 64 1.26 -6.12 14.22
CA ALA A 64 2.31 -5.59 15.09
C ALA A 64 3.30 -6.71 15.48
N GLU A 65 4.49 -6.33 15.92
CA GLU A 65 5.44 -7.30 16.49
C GLU A 65 4.83 -8.02 17.70
N GLY A 66 4.86 -9.36 17.68
CA GLY A 66 4.27 -10.20 18.73
C GLY A 66 2.89 -10.77 18.42
N ASP A 67 2.26 -10.35 17.32
CA ASP A 67 0.98 -10.92 16.88
C ASP A 67 1.17 -12.31 16.24
N THR A 68 0.20 -13.21 16.42
CA THR A 68 0.29 -14.60 15.90
C THR A 68 -0.08 -14.69 14.44
N ASP A 69 -0.97 -13.80 13.97
CA ASP A 69 -1.56 -13.85 12.63
C ASP A 69 -0.92 -12.82 11.69
N ARG A 70 0.41 -12.71 11.73
CA ARG A 70 1.15 -11.79 10.86
C ARG A 70 1.34 -12.39 9.48
N ASP A 71 0.91 -11.66 8.46
CA ASP A 71 1.15 -12.05 7.09
C ASP A 71 1.74 -10.89 6.27
N PHE A 72 2.91 -11.12 5.68
CA PHE A 72 3.61 -10.14 4.85
C PHE A 72 4.37 -10.81 3.69
N ASP A 73 4.26 -12.13 3.52
CA ASP A 73 5.01 -12.84 2.47
C ASP A 73 4.54 -12.40 1.07
N PHE A 74 3.28 -11.94 0.92
CA PHE A 74 2.76 -11.38 -0.32
C PHE A 74 3.48 -10.09 -0.78
N LEU A 75 4.15 -9.38 0.14
CA LEU A 75 4.94 -8.17 -0.18
C LEU A 75 6.35 -8.48 -0.69
N SER A 76 6.79 -9.73 -0.58
CA SER A 76 8.15 -10.15 -0.97
C SER A 76 8.43 -10.04 -2.48
N SER A 77 7.37 -10.12 -3.30
CA SER A 77 7.47 -10.19 -4.77
C SER A 77 7.04 -8.90 -5.49
N ILE A 78 6.95 -7.77 -4.78
CA ILE A 78 6.55 -6.49 -5.39
C ILE A 78 7.67 -5.97 -6.29
N GLU A 79 7.41 -5.92 -7.60
CA GLU A 79 8.34 -5.34 -8.58
C GLU A 79 8.20 -3.81 -8.67
N ILE A 80 6.98 -3.27 -8.60
CA ILE A 80 6.68 -1.85 -8.72
C ILE A 80 5.81 -1.43 -7.53
N LEU A 81 6.24 -0.36 -6.85
CA LEU A 81 5.48 0.28 -5.79
C LEU A 81 5.25 1.75 -6.16
N ILE A 82 4.00 2.19 -6.08
CA ILE A 82 3.58 3.56 -6.37
C ILE A 82 2.89 4.10 -5.13
N PHE A 83 3.39 5.23 -4.63
CA PHE A 83 2.66 6.05 -3.65
C PHE A 83 2.07 7.23 -4.41
N ASP A 84 0.75 7.31 -4.43
CA ASP A 84 0.02 8.46 -4.94
C ASP A 84 -0.04 9.53 -3.85
N GLN A 85 0.33 10.78 -4.17
CA GLN A 85 0.25 11.95 -3.27
C GLN A 85 0.91 11.74 -1.90
N MET A 86 2.25 11.59 -1.89
CA MET A 86 3.01 11.40 -0.63
C MET A 86 2.81 12.47 0.43
N ASP A 87 2.55 13.72 0.04
CA ASP A 87 2.37 14.82 0.99
C ASP A 87 1.19 14.54 1.93
N ILE A 88 0.14 13.89 1.44
CA ILE A 88 -1.02 13.49 2.25
C ILE A 88 -0.62 12.39 3.23
N PHE A 89 0.14 11.38 2.79
CA PHE A 89 0.62 10.33 3.71
C PHE A 89 1.51 10.89 4.81
N HIS A 90 2.33 11.89 4.49
CA HIS A 90 3.15 12.58 5.48
C HIS A 90 2.29 13.35 6.51
N MET A 91 1.19 13.98 6.07
CA MET A 91 0.28 14.70 6.96
C MET A 91 -0.61 13.77 7.80
N GLN A 92 -0.96 12.59 7.30
CA GLN A 92 -1.79 11.61 8.01
C GLN A 92 -0.99 10.83 9.06
N ASN A 93 -0.08 9.95 8.61
CA ASN A 93 0.78 9.15 9.48
C ASN A 93 1.89 8.48 8.67
N TRP A 94 3.08 9.07 8.69
CA TRP A 94 4.24 8.52 7.99
C TRP A 94 4.73 7.17 8.55
N ASP A 95 4.42 6.86 9.81
CA ASP A 95 4.82 5.59 10.43
C ASP A 95 4.20 4.38 9.71
N HIS A 96 3.03 4.55 9.08
CA HIS A 96 2.40 3.48 8.28
C HIS A 96 3.26 3.12 7.07
N ILE A 97 3.81 4.11 6.39
CA ILE A 97 4.70 3.93 5.24
C ILE A 97 6.00 3.30 5.71
N GLN A 98 6.61 3.80 6.78
CA GLN A 98 7.84 3.23 7.32
C GLN A 98 7.69 1.76 7.69
N HIS A 99 6.58 1.41 8.35
CA HIS A 99 6.28 0.03 8.72
C HIS A 99 6.02 -0.85 7.49
N LEU A 100 5.36 -0.34 6.45
CA LEU A 100 5.20 -1.09 5.20
C LEU A 100 6.56 -1.34 4.56
N THR A 101 7.38 -0.30 4.42
CA THR A 101 8.69 -0.39 3.76
C THR A 101 9.65 -1.33 4.49
N SER A 102 9.59 -1.44 5.81
CA SER A 102 10.42 -2.39 6.56
C SER A 102 10.05 -3.87 6.30
N HIS A 103 8.84 -4.12 5.82
CA HIS A 103 8.34 -5.46 5.48
C HIS A 103 8.31 -5.74 3.97
N LEU A 104 8.68 -4.77 3.14
CA LEU A 104 8.83 -4.96 1.71
C LEU A 104 10.03 -5.85 1.41
N HIS A 105 9.85 -6.71 0.41
CA HIS A 105 10.88 -7.57 -0.14
C HIS A 105 11.52 -8.56 0.83
N LEU A 106 11.07 -8.67 2.07
CA LEU A 106 11.59 -9.67 3.00
C LEU A 106 11.47 -11.09 2.42
N GLN A 107 12.43 -11.95 2.77
CA GLN A 107 12.38 -13.34 2.33
C GLN A 107 11.10 -14.00 2.90
N PRO A 108 10.23 -14.56 2.04
CA PRO A 108 8.98 -15.14 2.48
C PRO A 108 9.27 -16.32 3.41
N LYS A 109 8.54 -16.38 4.53
CA LYS A 109 8.70 -17.45 5.53
C LYS A 109 8.05 -18.75 5.06
N THR A 110 6.99 -18.63 4.27
CA THR A 110 6.20 -19.76 3.78
C THR A 110 6.12 -19.74 2.26
N GLY A 111 6.18 -20.94 1.67
CA GLY A 111 6.23 -21.09 0.22
C GLY A 111 4.88 -20.94 -0.48
N HIS A 112 3.74 -20.96 0.23
CA HIS A 112 2.38 -20.74 -0.32
C HIS A 112 2.07 -21.44 -1.65
N GLY A 113 2.59 -22.66 -1.86
CA GLY A 113 2.39 -23.42 -3.09
C GLY A 113 3.22 -22.96 -4.31
N VAL A 114 4.23 -22.11 -4.09
CA VAL A 114 5.16 -21.63 -5.12
C VAL A 114 6.04 -22.76 -5.65
N ASP A 115 6.08 -22.87 -6.97
CA ASP A 115 7.02 -23.74 -7.69
C ASP A 115 8.40 -23.06 -7.76
N PHE A 116 9.32 -23.50 -6.90
CA PHE A 116 10.69 -22.99 -6.82
C PHE A 116 11.47 -23.14 -8.13
N SER A 117 11.06 -24.03 -9.03
CA SER A 117 11.68 -24.21 -10.36
C SER A 117 11.48 -22.99 -11.26
N ARG A 118 10.45 -22.17 -10.97
CA ARG A 118 10.11 -20.95 -11.71
C ARG A 118 10.62 -19.68 -11.03
N VAL A 119 11.16 -19.80 -9.83
CA VAL A 119 11.71 -18.67 -9.07
C VAL A 119 13.07 -18.30 -9.66
N ARG A 120 13.26 -17.01 -9.96
CA ARG A 120 14.53 -16.50 -10.47
C ARG A 120 15.61 -16.66 -9.39
N ASN A 121 16.78 -17.17 -9.76
CA ASN A 121 17.88 -17.45 -8.81
C ASN A 121 18.31 -16.21 -7.99
N TRP A 122 18.22 -15.00 -8.54
CA TRP A 122 18.54 -13.77 -7.79
C TRP A 122 17.54 -13.48 -6.66
N THR A 123 16.28 -13.91 -6.79
CA THR A 123 15.27 -13.80 -5.74
C THR A 123 15.62 -14.74 -4.57
N LEU A 124 16.13 -15.94 -4.87
CA LEU A 124 16.58 -16.90 -3.85
C LEU A 124 17.85 -16.44 -3.12
N ASN A 125 18.73 -15.71 -3.82
CA ASN A 125 19.96 -15.20 -3.24
C ASN A 125 19.75 -13.92 -2.39
N GLY A 126 18.53 -13.37 -2.32
CA GLY A 126 18.21 -12.18 -1.52
C GLY A 126 18.54 -10.83 -2.19
N TRP A 127 18.64 -10.76 -3.51
CA TRP A 127 19.07 -9.55 -4.24
C TRP A 127 17.91 -8.57 -4.52
N TYR A 128 16.75 -8.81 -3.91
CA TYR A 128 15.50 -8.05 -4.09
C TYR A 128 15.63 -6.56 -3.70
N VAL A 129 16.53 -6.25 -2.77
CA VAL A 129 16.71 -4.89 -2.20
C VAL A 129 17.08 -3.86 -3.28
N PHE A 130 17.62 -4.32 -4.42
CA PHE A 130 18.09 -3.45 -5.50
C PHE A 130 17.10 -3.25 -6.66
N LEU A 131 15.96 -3.97 -6.70
CA LEU A 131 15.08 -3.97 -7.88
C LEU A 131 13.80 -3.16 -7.73
N GLY A 132 13.47 -2.68 -6.53
CA GLY A 132 12.27 -1.89 -6.30
C GLY A 132 12.35 -0.52 -6.92
N LEU A 133 11.70 -0.32 -8.07
CA LEU A 133 11.48 1.02 -8.60
C LEU A 133 10.34 1.67 -7.80
N LEU A 134 10.69 2.60 -6.92
CA LEU A 134 9.73 3.49 -6.28
C LEU A 134 9.43 4.63 -7.24
N LEU A 135 8.24 4.64 -7.84
CA LEU A 135 7.76 5.80 -8.58
C LEU A 135 6.92 6.67 -7.65
N LEU A 136 7.42 7.88 -7.42
CA LEU A 136 6.68 8.94 -6.75
C LEU A 136 5.98 9.76 -7.84
N VAL A 137 4.65 9.67 -7.88
CA VAL A 137 3.83 10.53 -8.73
C VAL A 137 3.26 11.61 -7.81
N GLY A 138 3.68 12.85 -8.04
CA GLY A 138 3.17 14.05 -7.38
C GLY A 138 2.31 14.86 -8.35
#